data_AF-A0A366HDM6-F1
#
_entry.id   AF-A0A366HDM6-F1
#
_cell.length_a   1.000
_cell.length_b   1.000
_cell.length_c   1.000
_cell.angle_alpha   90.00
_cell.angle_beta   90.00
_cell.angle_gamma   90.00
#
_symmetry.space_group_name_H-M   'P 1'
#
loop_
_entity.id
_entity.type
_entity.pdbx_description
1 polymer ?
#
loop_
_entity_poly.entity_id
_entity_poly.type
_entity_poly.pdbx_seq_one_letter_code
_entity_poly.pdbx_strand_id
1 'polypeptide(L)' 'MEPTPENLKAFGHARWRVKFTAHLITLHEGVGGRGSPDWELEHAEHVNRHRLAEESLAAFPAEWAELYP' A
#
# COMPACT_ATOMS: atom_id res chain seq x y z
N MET A 1 0.54 17.20 -12.12
CA MET A 1 1.93 16.84 -11.80
C MET A 1 2.63 16.49 -13.10
N GLU A 2 3.85 16.98 -13.36
CA GLU A 2 4.58 16.65 -14.59
C GLU A 2 5.27 15.28 -14.48
N PRO A 3 5.31 14.46 -15.55
CA PRO A 3 5.92 13.13 -15.54
C PRO A 3 7.44 13.20 -15.67
N THR A 4 8.11 13.85 -14.71
CA THR A 4 9.57 13.82 -14.62
C THR A 4 10.06 12.43 -14.19
N PRO A 5 11.31 12.05 -14.49
CA PRO A 5 11.88 10.78 -14.03
C PRO A 5 11.73 10.55 -12.52
N GLU A 6 11.88 11.60 -11.72
CA GLU A 6 11.72 11.56 -10.26
C GLU A 6 10.28 11.27 -9.86
N ASN A 7 9.32 11.94 -10.48
CA ASN A 7 7.90 11.73 -10.18
C ASN A 7 7.42 10.35 -10.62
N LEU A 8 7.89 9.85 -11.77
CA LEU A 8 7.60 8.50 -12.23
C LEU A 8 8.18 7.43 -11.29
N LYS A 9 9.40 7.66 -10.79
CA LYS A 9 10.00 6.77 -9.77
C LYS A 9 9.22 6.81 -8.46
N ALA A 10 8.80 7.99 -8.01
CA ALA A 10 7.98 8.15 -6.82
C ALA A 10 6.61 7.46 -6.97
N PHE A 11 5.97 7.61 -8.13
CA PHE A 11 4.72 6.91 -8.48
C PHE A 11 4.90 5.39 -8.46
N GLY A 12 5.96 4.87 -9.09
CA GLY A 12 6.27 3.45 -9.07
C GLY A 12 6.46 2.91 -7.65
N HIS A 13 7.14 3.67 -6.78
CA HIS A 13 7.32 3.30 -5.38
C HIS A 13 5.99 3.34 -4.60
N ALA A 14 5.13 4.34 -4.84
CA ALA A 14 3.80 4.41 -4.23
C ALA A 14 2.92 3.21 -4.64
N ARG A 15 2.90 2.85 -5.94
CA ARG A 15 2.21 1.64 -6.43
C ARG A 15 2.74 0.37 -5.77
N TRP A 16 4.06 0.22 -5.69
CA TRP A 16 4.68 -0.94 -5.04
C TRP A 16 4.28 -1.03 -3.56
N ARG A 17 4.26 0.08 -2.83
CA ARG A 17 3.85 0.11 -1.42
C ARG A 17 2.41 -0.35 -1.21
N VAL A 18 1.48 0.05 -2.08
CA VAL A 18 0.08 -0.43 -2.02
C VAL A 18 0.03 -1.95 -2.18
N LYS A 19 0.70 -2.49 -3.21
CA LYS A 19 0.76 -3.94 -3.46
C LYS A 19 1.40 -4.72 -2.31
N PHE A 20 2.49 -4.18 -1.74
CA PHE A 20 3.23 -4.79 -0.65
C PHE A 20 2.42 -4.82 0.65
N THR A 21 1.79 -3.70 1.02
CA THR A 21 0.98 -3.60 2.23
C THR A 21 -0.28 -4.45 2.16
N ALA A 22 -0.91 -4.58 0.97
CA ALA A 22 -1.99 -5.53 0.76
C ALA A 22 -1.52 -6.98 1.01
N HIS A 23 -0.34 -7.37 0.49
CA HIS A 23 0.23 -8.69 0.74
C HIS A 23 0.53 -8.92 2.23
N LEU A 24 1.03 -7.91 2.96
CA LEU A 24 1.26 -8.03 4.40
C LEU A 24 -0.04 -8.33 5.16
N ILE A 25 -1.14 -7.66 4.83
CA ILE A 25 -2.45 -7.94 5.43
C ILE A 25 -2.84 -9.39 5.14
N THR A 26 -2.79 -9.83 3.89
CA THR A 26 -3.13 -11.22 3.52
C THR A 26 -2.26 -12.24 4.25
N LEU A 27 -0.96 -11.98 4.38
CA LEU A 27 -0.05 -12.86 5.12
C LEU A 27 -0.42 -12.92 6.61
N HIS A 28 -0.64 -11.77 7.24
CA HIS A 28 -1.03 -11.68 8.65
C HIS A 28 -2.35 -12.41 8.94
N GLU A 29 -3.30 -12.31 8.02
CA GLU A 29 -4.57 -13.04 8.08
C GLU A 29 -4.43 -14.55 7.98
N GLY A 30 -3.33 -15.04 7.40
CA GLY A 30 -2.98 -16.46 7.38
C GLY A 30 -2.21 -16.95 8.60
N VAL A 31 -1.78 -16.06 9.52
CA VAL A 31 -1.07 -16.44 10.75
C VAL A 31 -2.07 -16.85 11.84
N GLY A 32 -1.67 -17.82 12.68
CA GLY A 32 -2.46 -18.21 13.86
C GLY A 32 -2.53 -17.09 14.92
N GLY A 33 -3.45 -17.22 15.87
CA GLY A 33 -3.63 -16.23 16.94
C GLY A 33 -4.67 -15.14 16.66
N ARG A 34 -5.42 -15.25 15.56
CA ARG A 34 -6.58 -14.39 15.26
C ARG A 34 -7.52 -14.30 16.46
N GLY A 35 -7.91 -13.08 16.81
CA GLY A 35 -8.76 -12.77 17.97
C GLY A 35 -7.99 -12.55 19.28
N SER A 36 -6.65 -12.68 19.29
CA SER A 36 -5.84 -12.17 20.41
C SER A 36 -5.67 -10.65 20.29
N PRO A 37 -5.55 -9.92 21.42
CA PRO A 37 -5.33 -8.47 21.38
C PRO A 37 -4.10 -8.05 20.57
N ASP A 38 -3.01 -8.81 20.65
CA ASP A 38 -1.77 -8.52 19.91
C ASP A 38 -1.99 -8.71 18.40
N TRP A 39 -2.70 -9.76 18.01
CA TRP A 39 -3.00 -10.02 16.60
C TRP A 39 -3.88 -8.90 16.01
N GLU A 40 -4.90 -8.44 16.75
CA GLU A 40 -5.79 -7.35 16.31
C GLU A 40 -5.03 -6.02 16.20
N LEU A 41 -4.11 -5.75 17.14
CA LEU A 41 -3.28 -4.55 17.09
C LEU A 41 -2.35 -4.54 15.86
N GLU A 42 -1.67 -5.66 15.60
CA GLU A 42 -0.81 -5.81 14.42
C GLU A 42 -1.60 -5.74 13.11
N HIS A 43 -2.80 -6.36 13.08
CA HIS A 43 -3.69 -6.28 11.91
C HIS A 43 -4.12 -4.83 11.64
N ALA A 44 -4.56 -4.11 12.68
CA ALA A 44 -4.92 -2.70 12.57
C ALA A 44 -3.75 -1.83 12.08
N GLU A 45 -2.52 -2.12 12.52
CA GLU A 45 -1.33 -1.45 12.02
C GLU A 45 -1.10 -1.71 10.53
N HIS A 46 -1.21 -2.97 10.09
CA HIS A 46 -1.08 -3.33 8.67
C HIS A 46 -2.13 -2.65 7.80
N VAL A 47 -3.39 -2.61 8.26
CA VAL A 47 -4.50 -1.91 7.58
C VAL A 47 -4.21 -0.40 7.51
N ASN A 48 -3.74 0.22 8.58
CA ASN A 48 -3.41 1.64 8.56
C ASN A 48 -2.23 1.95 7.61
N ARG A 49 -1.20 1.09 7.59
CA ARG A 49 -0.08 1.21 6.64
C ARG A 49 -0.57 1.11 5.18
N HIS A 50 -1.53 0.23 4.90
CA HIS A 50 -2.13 0.10 3.58
C HIS A 50 -2.91 1.36 3.17
N ARG A 51 -3.80 1.86 4.05
CA ARG A 51 -4.54 3.11 3.83
C ARG A 51 -3.60 4.28 3.51
N LEU A 52 -2.52 4.45 4.28
CA LEU A 52 -1.52 5.51 4.03
C LEU A 52 -0.81 5.34 2.68
N ALA A 53 -0.58 4.10 2.23
CA ALA A 53 0.00 3.84 0.93
C ALA A 53 -0.98 4.20 -0.21
N GLU A 54 -2.28 3.89 -0.05
CA GLU A 54 -3.32 4.28 -0.99
C GLU A 54 -3.45 5.80 -1.10
N GLU A 55 -3.45 6.51 0.03
CA GLU A 55 -3.45 7.98 0.07
C GLU A 55 -2.23 8.58 -0.62
N SER A 56 -1.04 7.99 -0.40
CA SER A 56 0.18 8.40 -1.09
C SER A 56 0.11 8.17 -2.60
N LEU A 57 -0.56 7.11 -3.06
CA LEU A 57 -0.75 6.83 -4.49
C LEU A 57 -1.80 7.77 -5.09
N ALA A 58 -2.86 8.09 -4.36
CA ALA A 58 -3.93 8.99 -4.78
C ALA A 58 -3.47 10.44 -4.99
N ALA A 59 -2.29 10.82 -4.47
CA ALA A 59 -1.66 12.11 -4.73
C ALA A 59 -1.11 12.23 -6.17
N PHE A 60 -0.99 11.12 -6.91
CA PHE A 60 -0.55 11.11 -8.30
C PHE A 60 -1.74 11.14 -9.27
N PRO A 61 -1.55 11.64 -10.51
CA PRO A 61 -2.61 11.65 -11.51
C PRO A 61 -3.11 10.23 -11.83
N ALA A 62 -4.43 10.05 -11.91
CA ALA A 62 -5.05 8.74 -12.11
C ALA A 62 -4.69 8.14 -13.48
N GLU A 63 -4.51 8.99 -14.49
CA GLU A 63 -4.10 8.62 -15.84
C GLU A 63 -2.72 7.96 -15.89
N TRP A 64 -1.87 8.12 -14.88
CA TRP A 64 -0.56 7.44 -14.82
C TRP A 64 -0.70 5.93 -14.58
N ALA A 65 -1.88 5.45 -14.15
CA ALA A 65 -2.15 4.02 -14.09
C ALA A 65 -2.02 3.34 -15.47
N GLU A 66 -2.27 4.07 -16.56
CA GLU A 66 -2.15 3.58 -17.93
C GLU A 66 -0.70 3.42 -18.39
N LEU A 67 0.24 4.15 -17.77
CA LEU A 67 1.66 4.05 -18.08
C LEU A 67 2.29 2.72 -17.62
N TYR A 68 1.63 2.02 -16.69
CA TYR A 68 2.13 0.80 -16.07
C TYR A 68 0.99 -0.21 -15.81
N PRO A 69 0.56 -0.95 -16.86
CA PRO A 69 -0.45 -2.01 -16.74
C PRO A 69 -0.02 -3.14 -15.78
#